data_AF-C4XHN5-F1
#
_entry.id   AF-C4XHN5-F1
#
_cell.length_a   1.000
_cell.length_b   1.000
_cell.length_c   1.000
_cell.angle_alpha   90.00
_cell.angle_beta   90.00
_cell.angle_gamma   90.00
#
_symmetry.space_group_name_H-M   'P 1'
#
loop_
_entity.id
_entity.type
_entity.pdbx_description
1 polymer ?
#
loop_
_entity_poly.entity_id
_entity_poly.type
_entity_poly.pdbx_seq_one_letter_code
_entity_poly.pdbx_strand_id
1 'polypeptide(L)' 'MMAAAALGIAVIGEEGAATQTILTSRVVCRDIISALDLLLKPKRLAATLRC' A
#
# COMPACT_ATOMS: atom_id res chain seq x y z
N MET A 1 8.41 -1.56 -11.72
CA MET A 1 8.83 -0.70 -10.60
C MET A 1 8.38 -1.27 -9.25
N MET A 2 7.09 -1.52 -9.03
CA MET A 2 6.55 -1.97 -7.73
C MET A 2 7.04 -3.35 -7.28
N ALA A 3 7.11 -4.33 -8.20
CA ALA A 3 7.59 -5.69 -7.91
C ALA A 3 9.09 -5.77 -7.50
N ALA A 4 9.87 -4.72 -7.75
CA ALA A 4 11.28 -4.65 -7.34
C ALA A 4 11.47 -4.00 -5.96
N ALA A 5 10.42 -3.38 -5.39
CA ALA A 5 10.49 -2.75 -4.09
C ALA A 5 10.29 -3.78 -2.97
N ALA A 6 11.01 -3.64 -1.86
CA ALA A 6 10.81 -4.46 -0.67
C ALA A 6 9.40 -4.29 -0.06
N LEU A 7 8.80 -3.11 -0.26
CA LEU A 7 7.44 -2.78 0.16
C LEU A 7 6.79 -1.87 -0.89
N GLY A 8 5.69 -2.33 -1.50
CA GLY A 8 4.86 -1.53 -2.40
C GLY A 8 3.50 -1.23 -1.76
N ILE A 9 3.13 0.05 -1.71
CA ILE A 9 1.80 0.52 -1.24
C ILE A 9 1.09 1.20 -2.41
N ALA A 10 -0.06 0.67 -2.83
CA ALA A 10 -0.91 1.29 -3.84
C ALA A 10 -1.90 2.26 -3.17
N VAL A 11 -2.00 3.48 -3.68
CA VAL A 11 -3.03 4.45 -3.25
C VAL A 11 -4.04 4.59 -4.37
N ILE A 12 -5.32 4.30 -4.09
CA ILE A 12 -6.35 4.19 -5.14
C ILE A 12 -7.13 5.48 -5.39
N GLY A 13 -7.28 6.37 -4.41
CA GLY A 13 -8.13 7.55 -4.53
C GLY A 13 -9.58 7.20 -4.92
N GLU A 14 -10.31 8.19 -5.44
CA GLU A 14 -11.71 8.03 -5.89
C GLU A 14 -11.80 7.55 -7.35
N GLU A 15 -10.81 7.88 -8.19
CA GLU A 15 -10.76 7.49 -9.61
C GLU A 15 -10.33 6.03 -9.81
N GLY A 16 -9.75 5.42 -8.77
CA GLY A 16 -9.18 4.09 -8.82
C GLY A 16 -7.70 4.08 -9.23
N ALA A 17 -7.14 2.88 -9.35
CA ALA A 17 -5.75 2.69 -9.78
C ALA A 17 -5.66 1.60 -10.84
N ALA A 18 -4.61 1.65 -11.64
CA ALA A 18 -4.31 0.60 -12.61
C ALA A 18 -4.29 -0.77 -11.91
N THR A 19 -5.00 -1.74 -12.49
CA THR A 19 -5.13 -3.09 -11.92
C THR A 19 -3.78 -3.73 -11.62
N GLN A 20 -2.81 -3.54 -12.52
CA GLN A 20 -1.45 -4.04 -12.33
C GLN A 20 -0.77 -3.46 -11.08
N THR A 21 -1.01 -2.19 -10.76
CA THR A 21 -0.47 -1.55 -9.54
C THR A 21 -1.07 -2.18 -8.29
N ILE A 22 -2.38 -2.43 -8.28
CA ILE A 22 -3.09 -3.06 -7.16
C ILE A 22 -2.56 -4.48 -6.95
N LEU A 23 -2.51 -5.29 -8.02
CA LEU A 23 -2.11 -6.69 -7.96
C LEU A 23 -0.64 -6.90 -7.61
N THR A 24 0.24 -5.95 -7.90
CA THR A 24 1.68 -6.05 -7.58
C THR A 24 2.05 -5.36 -6.27
N SER A 25 1.09 -4.71 -5.60
CA SER A 25 1.30 -4.07 -4.29
C SER A 25 1.14 -5.06 -3.14
N ARG A 26 1.78 -4.78 -2.00
CA ARG A 26 1.58 -5.55 -0.76
C ARG A 26 0.50 -4.95 0.13
N VAL A 27 0.23 -3.66 -0.03
CA VAL A 27 -0.79 -2.92 0.73
C VAL A 27 -1.53 -2.01 -0.24
N VAL A 28 -2.84 -1.90 -0.07
CA VAL A 28 -3.68 -0.97 -0.81
C VAL A 28 -4.34 -0.01 0.20
N CYS A 29 -4.27 1.29 -0.08
CA CYS A 29 -4.85 2.35 0.74
C CYS A 29 -5.73 3.26 -0.09
N ARG A 30 -6.77 3.85 0.52
CA ARG A 30 -7.66 4.79 -0.16
C ARG A 30 -6.98 6.14 -0.43
N ASP A 31 -6.21 6.63 0.52
CA ASP A 31 -5.57 7.95 0.47
C ASP A 31 -4.10 7.90 0.92
N ILE A 32 -3.37 8.97 0.61
CA ILE A 32 -1.93 9.07 0.89
C ILE A 32 -1.62 9.21 2.38
N ILE A 33 -2.51 9.83 3.17
CA ILE A 33 -2.29 10.05 4.60
C ILE A 33 -2.32 8.70 5.32
N SER A 34 -3.29 7.85 5.00
CA SER A 34 -3.40 6.48 5.50
C SER A 34 -2.16 5.64 5.15
N ALA A 35 -1.64 5.77 3.93
CA ALA A 35 -0.43 5.06 3.49
C ALA A 35 0.81 5.51 4.29
N LEU A 36 1.00 6.82 4.48
CA LEU A 36 2.13 7.35 5.24
C LEU A 36 2.00 7.04 6.74
N ASP A 37 0.79 7.05 7.30
CA ASP A 37 0.53 6.72 8.72
C ASP A 37 0.92 5.28 9.05
N LEU A 38 0.84 4.35 8.10
CA LEU A 38 1.34 2.97 8.28
C LEU A 38 2.85 2.92 8.46
N LEU A 39 3.60 3.78 7.77
CA LEU A 39 5.06 3.87 7.93
C LEU A 39 5.44 4.42 9.31
N LEU A 40 4.65 5.37 9.82
CA LEU A 40 4.83 5.94 11.17
C LEU A 40 4.41 4.99 12.29
N LYS A 41 3.61 3.95 11.99
CA LYS A 41 3.10 2.97 12.96
C LYS A 41 3.50 1.54 12.55
N PRO A 42 4.78 1.14 12.72
CA PRO A 42 5.31 -0.13 12.22
C PRO A 42 4.54 -1.37 12.69
N LYS A 43 4.01 -1.36 13.92
CA LYS A 43 3.19 -2.46 14.44
C LYS A 43 1.89 -2.65 13.66
N ARG A 44 1.26 -1.57 13.19
CA ARG A 44 0.06 -1.63 12.33
C ARG A 44 0.40 -2.13 10.94
N LEU A 45 1.47 -1.62 10.34
CA LEU A 45 1.94 -2.10 9.04
C LEU A 45 2.28 -3.60 9.07
N ALA A 46 2.99 -4.05 10.10
CA ALA A 46 3.28 -5.47 10.29
C ALA A 46 2.01 -6.31 10.53
N ALA A 47 0.96 -5.74 11.13
CA ALA A 47 -0.33 -6.42 11.22
C ALA A 47 -0.99 -6.58 9.84
N THR A 48 -0.96 -5.54 9.01
CA THR A 48 -1.51 -5.59 7.63
C THR A 48 -0.75 -6.56 6.72
N LEU A 49 0.56 -6.70 6.88
CA LEU A 49 1.42 -7.54 6.02
C LEU A 49 1.45 -9.04 6.39
N ARG A 50 0.78 -9.44 7.48
CA ARG A 50 0.77 -10.83 7.97
C ARG A 50 -0.34 -11.71 7.37
N CYS A 51 -1.20 -11.13 6.55
CA CYS A 51 -2.33 -11.80 5.89
C CYS A 51 -1.89 -12.65 4.69
#